data_AF-A0AB37HFW6-F1
#
_entry.id   AF-A0AB37HFW6-F1
#
_cell.length_a   1.000
_cell.length_b   1.000
_cell.length_c   1.000
_cell.angle_alpha   90.00
_cell.angle_beta   90.00
_cell.angle_gamma   90.00
#
_symmetry.space_group_name_H-M   'P 1'
#
loop_
_entity.id
_entity.type
_entity.pdbx_description
1 polymer ?
#
loop_
_entity_poly.entity_id
_entity_poly.type
_entity_poly.pdbx_seq_one_letter_code
_entity_poly.pdbx_strand_id
1 'polypeptide(L)'
;MDNKNFATLNEQSKSQLLVLSEIKEIFTTLQEPFWMRGGWAIDFLLGRITRRHNDIDLVAWAYRRKEIERALVEAGYELKPVSELQTDFCKNGIDVQFCFLNRNDDGQIIGNGIPDWIWREDALPTQLFELYGLSVCVMSPHQLLEEKEVYEQIGRTTRGKDVESKKLLRKIIDDLVK
;
A
#
# COMPACT_ATOMS: atom_id res chain seq x y z
N MET A 1 -13.28 -18.50 -7.40
CA MET A 1 -13.65 -17.36 -6.54
C MET A 1 -14.71 -17.83 -5.54
N ASP A 2 -14.35 -17.98 -4.28
CA ASP A 2 -15.30 -18.35 -3.22
C ASP A 2 -16.20 -17.15 -2.88
N ASN A 3 -17.25 -17.01 -3.69
CA ASN A 3 -18.21 -15.90 -3.68
C ASN A 3 -18.90 -15.70 -2.30
N LYS A 4 -18.88 -16.73 -1.43
CA LYS A 4 -19.44 -16.68 -0.07
C LYS A 4 -18.67 -15.76 0.87
N ASN A 5 -17.36 -15.60 0.71
CA ASN A 5 -16.52 -14.79 1.60
C ASN A 5 -16.62 -13.28 1.28
N PHE A 6 -16.84 -12.92 0.00
CA PHE A 6 -17.01 -11.51 -0.38
C PHE A 6 -18.37 -10.95 0.07
N ALA A 7 -19.44 -11.76 0.01
CA ALA A 7 -20.79 -11.34 0.37
C ALA A 7 -20.92 -10.84 1.82
N THR A 8 -20.13 -11.41 2.75
CA THR A 8 -20.13 -11.06 4.17
C THR A 8 -19.35 -9.80 4.52
N LEU A 9 -18.62 -9.21 3.55
CA LEU A 9 -17.87 -7.97 3.79
C LEU A 9 -18.80 -6.78 3.97
N ASN A 10 -18.34 -5.81 4.75
CA ASN A 10 -19.01 -4.51 4.80
C ASN A 10 -18.84 -3.79 3.46
N GLU A 11 -19.81 -2.94 3.12
CA GLU A 11 -19.86 -2.25 1.81
C GLU A 11 -18.62 -1.38 1.55
N GLN A 12 -18.05 -0.74 2.57
CA GLN A 12 -16.82 0.05 2.41
C GLN A 12 -15.64 -0.82 1.95
N SER A 13 -15.41 -1.96 2.62
CA SER A 13 -14.35 -2.89 2.23
C SER A 13 -14.57 -3.49 0.85
N LYS A 14 -15.83 -3.78 0.47
CA LYS A 14 -16.16 -4.25 -0.89
C LYS A 14 -15.78 -3.20 -1.94
N SER A 15 -16.20 -1.95 -1.74
CA SER A 15 -15.91 -0.86 -2.68
C SER A 15 -14.41 -0.58 -2.78
N GLN A 16 -13.67 -0.65 -1.68
CA GLN A 16 -12.20 -0.52 -1.69
C GLN A 16 -11.52 -1.69 -2.43
N LEU A 17 -11.98 -2.93 -2.28
CA LEU A 17 -11.46 -4.07 -3.05
C LEU A 17 -11.75 -3.95 -4.55
N LEU A 18 -12.89 -3.39 -4.94
CA LEU A 18 -13.20 -3.11 -6.35
C LEU A 18 -12.26 -2.05 -6.93
N VAL A 19 -12.00 -0.96 -6.20
CA VAL A 19 -10.99 0.05 -6.58
C VAL A 19 -9.60 -0.57 -6.70
N LEU A 20 -9.19 -1.40 -5.74
CA LEU A 20 -7.91 -2.10 -5.81
C LEU A 20 -7.81 -3.05 -7.00
N SER A 21 -8.90 -3.74 -7.35
CA SER A 21 -8.95 -4.60 -8.53
C SER A 21 -8.76 -3.80 -9.82
N GLU A 22 -9.39 -2.64 -9.94
CA GLU A 22 -9.24 -1.75 -11.10
C GLU A 22 -7.80 -1.22 -11.21
N ILE A 23 -7.22 -0.76 -10.10
CA ILE A 23 -5.81 -0.34 -10.04
C ILE A 23 -4.89 -1.49 -10.47
N LYS A 24 -5.15 -2.72 -10.02
CA LYS A 24 -4.38 -3.89 -10.45
C LYS A 24 -4.43 -4.10 -11.96
N GLU A 25 -5.57 -3.91 -12.62
CA GLU A 25 -5.63 -4.03 -14.08
C GLU A 25 -4.88 -2.91 -14.80
N ILE A 26 -4.90 -1.69 -14.26
CA ILE A 26 -4.10 -0.57 -14.78
C ILE A 26 -2.60 -0.90 -14.70
N PHE A 27 -2.12 -1.36 -13.54
CA PHE A 27 -0.71 -1.71 -13.36
C PHE A 27 -0.29 -2.95 -14.18
N THR A 28 -1.20 -3.91 -14.37
CA THR A 28 -0.99 -5.03 -15.29
C THR A 28 -0.75 -4.54 -16.71
N THR A 29 -1.54 -3.56 -17.18
CA THR A 29 -1.40 -2.94 -18.51
C THR A 29 -0.09 -2.17 -18.65
N LEU A 30 0.35 -1.50 -17.57
CA LEU A 30 1.64 -0.80 -17.53
C LEU A 30 2.86 -1.75 -17.42
N GLN A 31 2.61 -3.05 -17.20
CA GLN A 31 3.64 -4.07 -16.95
C GLN A 31 4.56 -3.72 -15.78
N GLU A 32 3.97 -3.18 -14.71
CA GLU A 32 4.69 -2.74 -13.52
C GLU A 32 3.98 -3.24 -12.26
N PRO A 33 4.72 -3.66 -11.23
CA PRO A 33 4.14 -3.90 -9.93
C PRO A 33 3.80 -2.59 -9.21
N PHE A 34 2.88 -2.68 -8.27
CA PHE A 34 2.74 -1.76 -7.16
C PHE A 34 2.72 -2.57 -5.87
N TRP A 35 3.01 -1.90 -4.75
CA TRP A 35 3.02 -2.54 -3.45
C TRP A 35 1.93 -1.97 -2.56
N MET A 36 1.16 -2.84 -1.93
CA MET A 36 0.28 -2.45 -0.84
C MET A 36 1.11 -1.90 0.33
N ARG A 37 0.63 -0.80 0.89
CA ARG A 37 1.15 -0.17 2.11
C ARG A 37 0.04 -0.07 3.17
N GLY A 38 0.40 0.36 4.37
CA GLY A 38 -0.57 0.80 5.36
C GLY A 38 -1.42 -0.32 5.93
N GLY A 39 -2.69 -0.03 6.21
CA GLY A 39 -3.59 -0.99 6.85
C GLY A 39 -3.93 -2.19 5.97
N TRP A 40 -4.19 -1.94 4.69
CA TRP A 40 -4.53 -3.00 3.75
C TRP A 40 -3.37 -3.97 3.52
N ALA A 41 -2.11 -3.50 3.50
CA ALA A 41 -0.94 -4.37 3.42
C ALA A 41 -0.94 -5.47 4.49
N ILE A 42 -1.28 -5.13 5.73
CA ILE A 42 -1.36 -6.09 6.84
C ILE A 42 -2.45 -7.13 6.58
N ASP A 43 -3.60 -6.73 6.04
CA ASP A 43 -4.70 -7.64 5.73
C ASP A 43 -4.35 -8.60 4.58
N PHE A 44 -3.59 -8.14 3.57
CA PHE A 44 -3.04 -9.01 2.52
C PHE A 44 -2.03 -10.02 3.09
N LEU A 45 -1.10 -9.58 3.94
CA LEU A 45 -0.14 -10.48 4.60
C LEU A 45 -0.83 -11.55 5.45
N LEU A 46 -1.98 -11.23 6.05
CA LEU A 46 -2.76 -12.15 6.88
C LEU A 46 -3.80 -12.98 6.11
N GLY A 47 -4.05 -12.68 4.84
CA GLY A 47 -5.10 -13.29 4.03
C GLY A 47 -6.53 -13.04 4.54
N ARG A 48 -6.74 -12.02 5.39
CA ARG A 48 -8.07 -11.66 5.94
C ARG A 48 -8.15 -10.19 6.34
N ILE A 49 -9.35 -9.63 6.28
CA ILE A 49 -9.61 -8.26 6.75
C ILE A 49 -9.62 -8.22 8.28
N THR A 50 -8.78 -7.37 8.88
CA THR A 50 -8.66 -7.26 10.35
C THR A 50 -9.49 -6.12 10.94
N ARG A 51 -9.76 -5.07 10.15
CA ARG A 51 -10.57 -3.91 10.53
C ARG A 51 -11.07 -3.15 9.30
N ARG A 52 -11.91 -2.14 9.50
CA ARG A 52 -12.23 -1.16 8.45
C ARG A 52 -11.03 -0.24 8.20
N HIS A 53 -10.80 0.11 6.94
CA HIS A 53 -9.77 1.05 6.49
C HIS A 53 -10.42 2.29 5.89
N ASN A 54 -9.84 3.46 6.13
CA ASN A 54 -10.40 4.72 5.64
C ASN A 54 -9.97 5.00 4.20
N ASP A 55 -8.80 4.48 3.84
CA ASP A 55 -7.98 4.83 2.68
C ASP A 55 -7.32 3.57 2.10
N ILE A 56 -6.78 3.72 0.90
CA ILE A 56 -5.89 2.75 0.24
C ILE A 56 -4.50 3.40 0.13
N ASP A 57 -3.50 2.82 0.77
CA ASP A 57 -2.10 3.26 0.69
C ASP A 57 -1.32 2.34 -0.27
N LEU A 58 -0.65 2.91 -1.26
CA LEU A 58 0.12 2.20 -2.28
C LEU A 58 1.52 2.80 -2.45
N VAL A 59 2.45 1.98 -2.92
CA VAL A 59 3.78 2.39 -3.36
C VAL A 59 3.99 2.01 -4.82
N ALA A 60 4.61 2.92 -5.58
CA ALA A 60 5.03 2.69 -6.96
C ALA A 60 6.36 3.40 -7.25
N TRP A 61 7.00 3.05 -8.37
CA TRP A 61 8.22 3.72 -8.79
C TRP A 61 7.96 5.08 -9.43
N ALA A 62 8.74 6.09 -9.04
CA ALA A 62 8.58 7.47 -9.49
C ALA A 62 8.82 7.65 -10.99
N TYR A 63 9.66 6.82 -11.62
CA TYR A 63 9.89 6.89 -13.09
C TYR A 63 8.61 6.60 -13.90
N ARG A 64 7.63 5.89 -13.32
CA ARG A 64 6.30 5.64 -13.93
C ARG A 64 5.23 6.63 -13.51
N ARG A 65 5.52 7.59 -12.63
CA ARG A 65 4.51 8.47 -12.01
C ARG A 65 3.58 9.10 -13.03
N LYS A 66 4.13 9.72 -14.09
CA LYS A 66 3.32 10.40 -15.11
C LYS A 66 2.40 9.45 -15.88
N GLU A 67 2.83 8.22 -16.09
CA GLU A 67 2.05 7.19 -16.79
C GLU A 67 0.94 6.64 -15.89
N ILE A 68 1.26 6.40 -14.61
CA ILE A 68 0.30 6.00 -13.58
C ILE A 68 -0.77 7.08 -13.39
N GLU A 69 -0.37 8.34 -13.22
CA GLU A 69 -1.29 9.47 -13.08
C GLU A 69 -2.22 9.61 -14.28
N ARG A 70 -1.68 9.55 -15.50
CA ARG A 70 -2.49 9.60 -16.72
C ARG A 70 -3.47 8.44 -16.80
N ALA A 71 -3.02 7.21 -16.56
CA ALA A 71 -3.88 6.03 -16.66
C ALA A 71 -5.00 6.04 -15.60
N LEU A 72 -4.71 6.48 -14.37
CA LEU A 72 -5.73 6.63 -13.32
C LEU A 72 -6.73 7.74 -13.68
N VAL A 73 -6.28 8.88 -14.19
CA VAL A 73 -7.18 9.95 -14.65
C VAL A 73 -8.06 9.48 -15.81
N GLU A 74 -7.51 8.75 -16.78
CA GLU A 74 -8.26 8.15 -17.89
C GLU A 74 -9.29 7.11 -17.41
N ALA A 75 -8.97 6.37 -16.34
CA ALA A 75 -9.91 5.50 -15.64
C ALA A 75 -10.93 6.26 -14.77
N GLY A 76 -10.89 7.60 -14.75
CA GLY A 76 -11.83 8.48 -14.06
C GLY A 76 -11.56 8.61 -12.56
N TYR A 77 -10.30 8.50 -12.13
CA TYR A 77 -9.85 8.89 -10.79
C TYR A 77 -9.62 10.40 -10.77
N GLU A 78 -10.08 11.05 -9.71
CA GLU A 78 -9.83 12.47 -9.48
C GLU A 78 -8.42 12.66 -8.89
N LEU A 79 -7.54 13.30 -9.64
CA LEU A 79 -6.18 13.61 -9.21
C LEU A 79 -6.16 14.74 -8.17
N LYS A 80 -5.54 14.49 -7.02
CA LYS A 80 -5.29 15.45 -5.94
C LYS A 80 -3.76 15.50 -5.69
N PRO A 81 -3.01 16.34 -6.41
CA PRO A 81 -1.56 16.41 -6.23
C PRO A 81 -1.24 16.99 -4.85
N VAL A 82 -0.46 16.26 -4.04
CA VAL A 82 -0.05 16.67 -2.69
C VAL A 82 1.39 17.19 -2.70
N SER A 83 2.32 16.47 -3.35
CA SER A 83 3.74 16.85 -3.44
C SER A 83 4.49 16.09 -4.55
N GLU A 84 5.80 16.33 -4.67
CA GLU A 84 6.68 15.50 -5.52
C GLU A 84 6.87 14.05 -5.00
N LEU A 85 6.47 13.79 -3.74
CA LEU A 85 6.64 12.51 -3.05
C LEU A 85 5.41 11.61 -3.16
N GLN A 86 4.25 12.25 -3.34
CA GLN A 86 2.96 11.64 -3.17
C GLN A 86 1.95 12.24 -4.12
N THR A 87 1.13 11.35 -4.69
CA THR A 87 -0.07 11.74 -5.41
C THR A 87 -1.26 11.06 -4.78
N ASP A 88 -2.27 11.84 -4.45
CA ASP A 88 -3.55 11.32 -3.97
C ASP A 88 -4.55 11.31 -5.10
N PHE A 89 -5.44 10.33 -5.05
CA PHE A 89 -6.55 10.17 -5.95
C PHE A 89 -7.83 9.93 -5.16
N CYS A 90 -8.96 10.26 -5.76
CA CYS A 90 -10.27 9.86 -5.26
C CYS A 90 -11.05 9.15 -6.36
N LYS A 91 -11.71 8.05 -6.02
CA LYS A 91 -12.67 7.36 -6.91
C LYS A 91 -13.89 6.96 -6.11
N ASN A 92 -15.07 7.43 -6.50
CA ASN A 92 -16.34 7.09 -5.85
C ASN A 92 -16.32 7.33 -4.32
N GLY A 93 -15.63 8.39 -3.86
CA GLY A 93 -15.48 8.70 -2.44
C GLY A 93 -14.44 7.86 -1.69
N ILE A 94 -13.62 7.06 -2.38
CA ILE A 94 -12.50 6.31 -1.82
C ILE A 94 -11.21 7.05 -2.13
N ASP A 95 -10.48 7.41 -1.07
CA ASP A 95 -9.16 8.00 -1.20
C ASP A 95 -8.10 6.91 -1.42
N VAL A 96 -7.22 7.15 -2.41
CA VAL A 96 -6.10 6.28 -2.79
C VAL A 96 -4.84 7.14 -2.79
N GLN A 97 -3.83 6.73 -2.03
CA GLN A 97 -2.59 7.49 -1.87
C GLN A 97 -1.43 6.70 -2.44
N PHE A 98 -0.69 7.29 -3.38
CA PHE A 98 0.54 6.72 -3.92
C PHE A 98 1.75 7.43 -3.35
N CYS A 99 2.61 6.69 -2.67
CA CYS A 99 3.98 7.13 -2.38
C CYS A 99 4.91 6.67 -3.50
N PHE A 100 5.67 7.61 -4.07
CA PHE A 100 6.60 7.34 -5.16
C PHE A 100 8.04 7.27 -4.65
N LEU A 101 8.70 6.16 -4.97
CA LEU A 101 10.08 5.90 -4.58
C LEU A 101 11.00 5.88 -5.81
N ASN A 102 12.28 6.09 -5.56
CA ASN A 102 13.34 6.00 -6.55
C ASN A 102 14.39 4.98 -6.11
N ARG A 103 15.29 4.65 -7.04
CA ARG A 103 16.57 3.99 -6.72
C ARG A 103 17.70 4.95 -7.03
N ASN A 104 18.68 5.04 -6.12
CA ASN A 104 19.91 5.76 -6.41
C ASN A 104 20.86 4.89 -7.26
N ASP A 105 22.01 5.46 -7.64
CA ASP A 105 23.01 4.78 -8.45
C ASP A 105 23.60 3.53 -7.76
N ASP A 106 23.57 3.48 -6.42
CA ASP A 106 23.96 2.32 -5.61
C ASP A 106 22.85 1.25 -5.51
N GLY A 107 21.72 1.44 -6.18
CA GLY A 107 20.57 0.54 -6.21
C GLY A 107 19.67 0.60 -4.97
N GLN A 108 19.99 1.45 -4.00
CA GLN A 108 19.23 1.63 -2.76
C GLN A 108 17.91 2.32 -3.02
N ILE A 109 16.87 1.89 -2.29
CA ILE A 109 15.55 2.53 -2.35
C ILE A 109 15.63 3.85 -1.59
N ILE A 110 15.16 4.92 -2.22
CA ILE A 110 15.11 6.25 -1.62
C ILE A 110 13.71 6.85 -1.78
N GLY A 111 13.21 7.46 -0.72
CA GLY A 111 12.07 8.39 -0.82
C GLY A 111 12.56 9.71 -1.38
N ASN A 112 11.76 10.38 -2.21
CA ASN A 112 12.12 11.64 -2.90
C ASN A 112 12.27 12.88 -1.96
N GLY A 113 12.79 12.72 -0.74
CA GLY A 113 12.90 13.80 0.24
C GLY A 113 11.80 13.84 1.31
N ILE A 114 11.19 12.69 1.68
CA ILE A 114 10.63 12.56 3.04
C ILE A 114 11.85 12.55 3.97
N PRO A 115 12.11 13.59 4.78
CA PRO A 115 13.24 13.57 5.69
C PRO A 115 13.02 12.45 6.71
N ASP A 116 14.07 11.64 6.94
CA ASP A 116 14.20 10.66 8.02
C ASP A 116 13.59 9.26 7.83
N TRP A 117 12.99 8.92 6.68
CA TRP A 117 12.64 7.51 6.41
C TRP A 117 13.76 6.73 5.73
N ILE A 118 14.37 5.80 6.46
CA ILE A 118 15.26 4.81 5.86
C ILE A 118 14.40 3.74 5.18
N TRP A 119 14.62 3.53 3.89
CA TRP A 119 14.01 2.43 3.13
C TRP A 119 14.97 1.26 3.11
N ARG A 120 14.49 0.10 3.55
CA ARG A 120 15.23 -1.15 3.52
C ARG A 120 15.43 -1.62 2.08
N GLU A 121 16.54 -2.29 1.82
CA GLU A 121 16.79 -2.92 0.51
C GLU A 121 15.70 -3.95 0.16
N ASP A 122 15.18 -4.65 1.19
CA ASP A 122 14.13 -5.65 1.09
C ASP A 122 12.70 -5.07 1.11
N ALA A 123 12.52 -3.73 1.08
CA ALA A 123 11.23 -3.09 1.34
C ALA A 123 10.14 -3.41 0.31
N LEU A 124 10.52 -3.70 -0.93
CA LEU A 124 9.60 -3.89 -2.06
C LEU A 124 9.77 -5.27 -2.71
N PRO A 125 9.45 -6.37 -2.01
CA PRO A 125 9.52 -7.70 -2.58
C PRO A 125 8.45 -7.89 -3.67
N THR A 126 8.71 -8.71 -4.68
CA THR A 126 7.74 -9.00 -5.75
C THR A 126 6.84 -10.20 -5.44
N GLN A 127 6.87 -10.69 -4.20
CA GLN A 127 5.98 -11.76 -3.75
C GLN A 127 4.53 -11.29 -3.76
N LEU A 128 3.64 -12.10 -4.35
CA LEU A 128 2.21 -11.83 -4.40
C LEU A 128 1.52 -12.39 -3.16
N PHE A 129 0.57 -11.62 -2.63
CA PHE A 129 -0.34 -12.03 -1.58
C PHE A 129 -1.77 -11.94 -2.08
N GLU A 130 -2.60 -12.92 -1.73
CA GLU A 130 -4.00 -12.99 -2.16
C GLU A 130 -4.94 -12.59 -1.03
N LEU A 131 -5.92 -11.74 -1.35
CA LEU A 131 -7.01 -11.37 -0.47
C LEU A 131 -8.31 -11.27 -1.27
N TYR A 132 -9.28 -12.14 -0.96
CA TYR A 132 -10.57 -12.23 -1.68
C TYR A 132 -10.43 -12.34 -3.22
N GLY A 133 -9.45 -13.11 -3.71
CA GLY A 133 -9.21 -13.33 -5.15
C GLY A 133 -8.45 -12.21 -5.86
N LEU A 134 -8.01 -11.17 -5.13
CA LEU A 134 -7.09 -10.16 -5.63
C LEU A 134 -5.67 -10.51 -5.19
N SER A 135 -4.74 -10.62 -6.14
CA SER A 135 -3.32 -10.90 -5.88
C SER A 135 -2.44 -9.71 -6.28
N VAL A 136 -1.68 -9.18 -5.32
CA VAL A 136 -0.85 -7.98 -5.49
C VAL A 136 0.46 -8.10 -4.70
N CYS A 137 1.47 -7.29 -5.03
CA CYS A 137 2.68 -7.22 -4.20
C CYS A 137 2.37 -6.44 -2.92
N VAL A 138 3.09 -6.75 -1.85
CA VAL A 138 2.95 -6.07 -0.55
C VAL A 138 4.31 -5.60 -0.08
N MET A 139 4.38 -4.40 0.48
CA MET A 139 5.59 -3.90 1.13
C MET A 139 6.04 -4.86 2.24
N SER A 140 7.36 -5.01 2.44
CA SER A 140 7.87 -5.95 3.44
C SER A 140 7.32 -5.63 4.84
N PRO A 141 6.98 -6.65 5.64
CA PRO A 141 6.47 -6.42 6.99
C PRO A 141 7.48 -5.70 7.88
N HIS A 142 8.79 -5.85 7.61
CA HIS A 142 9.85 -5.10 8.27
C HIS A 142 9.75 -3.60 7.97
N GLN A 143 9.62 -3.21 6.70
CA GLN A 143 9.45 -1.80 6.34
C GLN A 143 8.15 -1.25 6.92
N LEU A 144 7.03 -1.98 6.84
CA LEU A 144 5.74 -1.56 7.43
C LEU A 144 5.81 -1.33 8.95
N LEU A 145 6.62 -2.11 9.67
CA LEU A 145 6.82 -1.98 11.11
C LEU A 145 7.70 -0.76 11.43
N GLU A 146 8.86 -0.66 10.78
CA GLU A 146 9.74 0.51 10.87
C GLU A 146 8.96 1.78 10.53
N GLU A 147 8.03 1.70 9.58
CA GLU A 147 7.22 2.85 9.21
C GLU A 147 6.34 3.38 10.37
N LYS A 148 5.91 2.49 11.25
CA LYS A 148 5.07 2.86 12.39
C LYS A 148 5.90 3.31 13.58
N GLU A 149 7.11 2.77 13.72
CA GLU A 149 8.03 3.12 14.80
C GLU A 149 8.67 4.49 14.57
N VAL A 150 9.15 4.77 13.35
CA VAL A 150 9.75 6.07 13.00
C VAL A 150 8.72 7.19 13.11
N TYR A 151 7.47 6.97 12.68
CA TYR A 151 6.40 7.97 12.77
C TYR A 151 6.21 8.49 14.21
N GLU A 152 6.28 7.60 15.21
CA GLU A 152 6.21 7.98 16.63
C GLU A 152 7.49 8.69 17.11
N GLN A 153 8.66 8.25 16.67
CA GLN A 153 9.96 8.82 17.06
C GLN A 153 10.15 10.25 16.58
N ILE A 154 9.63 10.60 15.40
CA ILE A 154 9.69 11.97 14.85
C ILE A 154 8.61 12.90 15.45
N GLY A 155 8.04 12.54 16.60
CA GLY A 155 7.13 13.38 17.39
C GLY A 155 5.72 13.53 16.83
N ARG A 156 5.30 12.66 15.89
CA ARG A 156 3.90 12.64 15.43
C ARG A 156 3.01 11.95 16.46
N THR A 157 1.77 12.41 16.55
CA THR A 157 0.78 11.84 17.45
C THR A 157 0.53 10.36 17.15
N THR A 158 0.67 9.53 18.17
CA THR A 158 0.36 8.10 18.14
C THR A 158 -1.07 7.88 17.66
N ARG A 159 -1.26 7.02 16.65
CA ARG A 159 -2.60 6.67 16.17
C ARG A 159 -3.03 5.39 16.87
N GLY A 160 -4.21 5.37 17.49
CA GLY A 160 -4.68 4.19 18.24
C GLY A 160 -4.66 2.88 17.43
N LYS A 161 -4.88 2.96 16.10
CA LYS A 161 -4.80 1.82 15.17
C LYS A 161 -3.39 1.23 14.99
N ASP A 162 -2.34 2.01 15.28
CA ASP A 162 -0.95 1.57 15.05
C ASP A 162 -0.45 0.63 16.16
N VAL A 163 -1.01 0.68 17.36
CA VAL A 163 -0.65 -0.27 18.45
C VAL A 163 -0.94 -1.71 18.02
N GLU A 164 -2.16 -1.99 17.55
CA GLU A 164 -2.53 -3.33 17.08
C GLU A 164 -1.81 -3.69 15.77
N SER A 165 -1.62 -2.73 14.87
CA SER A 165 -0.86 -2.95 13.63
C SER A 165 0.58 -3.40 13.89
N LYS A 166 1.28 -2.76 14.85
CA LYS A 166 2.64 -3.15 15.25
C LYS A 166 2.68 -4.55 15.86
N LYS A 167 1.70 -4.92 16.69
CA LYS A 167 1.59 -6.29 17.24
C LYS A 167 1.44 -7.34 16.14
N LEU A 168 0.54 -7.09 15.18
CA LEU A 168 0.33 -7.99 14.04
C LEU A 168 1.60 -8.12 13.19
N LEU A 169 2.24 -7.00 12.85
CA LEU A 169 3.47 -7.00 12.05
C LEU A 169 4.60 -7.79 12.72
N ARG A 170 4.83 -7.60 14.03
CA ARG A 170 5.82 -8.37 14.78
C ARG A 170 5.53 -9.87 14.72
N LYS A 171 4.27 -10.26 14.91
CA LYS A 171 3.87 -11.67 14.79
C LYS A 171 4.11 -12.23 13.38
N ILE A 172 3.78 -11.48 12.33
CA ILE A 172 4.03 -11.87 10.93
C ILE A 172 5.53 -12.08 10.71
N ILE A 173 6.37 -11.17 11.21
CA ILE A 173 7.84 -11.27 11.11
C ILE A 173 8.35 -12.52 11.84
N ASP A 174 7.90 -12.77 13.07
CA ASP A 174 8.30 -13.94 13.85
C ASP A 174 7.93 -15.27 13.15
N ASP A 175 6.83 -15.29 12.42
CA ASP A 175 6.36 -16.47 11.67
C ASP A 175 7.09 -16.63 10.32
N LEU A 176 7.76 -15.60 9.78
CA LEU A 176 8.60 -15.70 8.57
C LEU A 176 9.99 -16.29 8.84
N VAL A 177 10.46 -16.26 10.10
CA VAL A 177 11.78 -16.74 10.51
C VAL A 177 11.77 -18.23 10.93
N LYS A 178 10.58 -18.83 11.05
CA LYS A 178 10.38 -20.25 11.37
C LYS A 178 10.35 -21.12 10.12
#